data_AF-A0A831KMV8-F1
#
_entry.id   AF-A0A831KMV8-F1
#
_cell.length_a   1.000
_cell.length_b   1.000
_cell.length_c   1.000
_cell.angle_alpha   90.00
_cell.angle_beta   90.00
_cell.angle_gamma   90.00
#
_symmetry.space_group_name_H-M   'P 1'
#
loop_
_entity.id
_entity.type
_entity.pdbx_description
1 polymer ?
#
loop_
_entity_poly.entity_id
_entity_poly.type
_entity_poly.pdbx_seq_one_letter_code
_entity_poly.pdbx_strand_id
1 'polypeptide(L)' 'MPDKELIARLMKENEEFRVLREEHLEFERQIEALKKRKPRGDSTHFEIETIKKKKLKGKDKMEVILTKYR' A
#
# COMPACT_ATOMS: atom_id res chain seq x y z
N MET A 1 12.47 -16.78 -8.18
CA MET A 1 11.49 -15.71 -7.83
C MET A 1 10.65 -16.18 -6.63
N PRO A 2 11.26 -16.37 -5.45
CA PRO A 2 10.61 -17.00 -4.30
C PRO A 2 9.48 -16.16 -3.67
N ASP A 3 9.48 -14.85 -3.90
CA ASP A 3 8.56 -13.91 -3.25
C ASP A 3 7.12 -14.01 -3.79
N LYS A 4 6.92 -14.41 -5.06
CA LYS A 4 5.59 -14.51 -5.66
C LYS A 4 4.73 -15.61 -5.05
N GLU A 5 5.35 -16.75 -4.72
CA GLU A 5 4.62 -17.90 -4.15
C GLU A 5 4.23 -17.62 -2.69
N LEU A 6 5.14 -16.99 -1.93
CA LEU A 6 4.88 -16.54 -0.57
C LEU A 6 3.75 -15.50 -0.53
N ILE A 7 3.77 -14.51 -1.43
CA ILE A 7 2.69 -13.53 -1.57
C ILE A 7 1.36 -14.20 -1.92
N ALA A 8 1.35 -15.19 -2.82
CA ALA A 8 0.13 -15.90 -3.19
C ALA A 8 -0.47 -16.71 -2.04
N ARG A 9 0.39 -17.33 -1.21
CA ARG A 9 -0.03 -18.02 0.02
C ARG A 9 -0.53 -17.05 1.07
N LEU A 10 0.20 -15.97 1.35
CA LEU A 10 -0.22 -14.93 2.29
C LEU A 10 -1.54 -14.28 1.88
N MET A 11 -1.81 -14.07 0.60
CA MET A 11 -3.12 -13.57 0.15
C MET A 11 -4.28 -14.55 0.42
N LYS A 12 -4.02 -15.84 0.59
CA LYS A 12 -5.03 -16.87 0.90
C LYS A 12 -5.11 -17.17 2.39
N GLU A 13 -3.98 -17.27 3.06
CA GLU A 13 -3.84 -17.73 4.45
C GLU A 13 -3.84 -16.57 5.46
N ASN A 14 -3.51 -15.35 5.01
CA ASN A 14 -3.33 -14.20 5.89
C ASN A 14 -4.21 -13.02 5.46
N GLU A 15 -5.36 -12.89 6.12
CA GLU A 15 -6.33 -11.80 5.87
C GLU A 15 -5.71 -10.42 6.09
N GLU A 16 -4.82 -10.27 7.08
CA GLU A 16 -4.13 -9.01 7.36
C GLU A 16 -3.24 -8.59 6.18
N PHE A 17 -2.50 -9.52 5.57
CA PHE A 17 -1.70 -9.24 4.37
C PHE A 17 -2.58 -8.84 3.19
N ARG A 18 -3.75 -9.48 3.03
CA ARG A 18 -4.71 -9.15 1.98
C ARG A 18 -5.26 -7.73 2.17
N VAL A 19 -5.70 -7.38 3.37
CA VAL A 19 -6.19 -6.05 3.72
C VAL A 19 -5.11 -4.99 3.48
N LEU A 20 -3.88 -5.22 3.93
CA LEU A 20 -2.75 -4.30 3.69
C LEU A 20 -2.50 -4.07 2.21
N ARG A 21 -2.65 -5.10 1.39
CA ARG A 21 -2.44 -5.01 -0.06
C ARG A 21 -3.61 -4.31 -0.77
N GLU A 22 -4.83 -4.46 -0.27
CA GLU A 22 -6.00 -3.70 -0.72
C GLU A 22 -5.87 -2.22 -0.33
N GLU A 23 -5.50 -1.90 0.92
CA GLU A 23 -5.21 -0.53 1.37
C GLU A 23 -4.12 0.11 0.51
N HIS A 24 -3.06 -0.62 0.18
CA HIS A 24 -1.98 -0.11 -0.68
C HIS A 24 -2.48 0.28 -2.07
N LEU A 25 -3.31 -0.58 -2.69
CA LEU A 25 -3.94 -0.28 -3.98
C LEU A 25 -4.91 0.90 -3.89
N GLU A 26 -5.65 1.00 -2.79
CA GLU A 26 -6.55 2.12 -2.57
C GLU A 26 -5.78 3.44 -2.42
N PHE A 27 -4.68 3.46 -1.68
CA PHE A 27 -3.78 4.61 -1.58
C PHE A 27 -3.22 5.03 -2.94
N GLU A 28 -2.90 4.07 -3.82
CA GLU A 28 -2.48 4.37 -5.20
C GLU A 28 -3.58 5.05 -5.99
N ARG A 29 -4.80 4.49 -5.95
CA ARG A 29 -5.96 5.11 -6.61
C ARG A 29 -6.27 6.50 -6.08
N GLN A 30 -6.18 6.71 -4.76
CA GLN A 30 -6.38 8.02 -4.16
C GLN A 30 -5.32 9.02 -4.64
N ILE A 31 -4.04 8.64 -4.65
CA ILE A 31 -2.97 9.50 -5.18
C ILE A 31 -3.19 9.81 -6.66
N GLU A 32 -3.57 8.83 -7.47
CA GLU A 32 -3.85 9.05 -8.89
C GLU A 32 -5.07 9.94 -9.12
N ALA A 33 -6.14 9.77 -8.34
CA ALA A 33 -7.32 10.61 -8.39
C ALA A 33 -7.00 12.06 -8.00
N LEU A 34 -6.19 12.26 -6.96
CA LEU A 34 -5.69 13.56 -6.51
C LEU A 34 -4.78 14.21 -7.57
N LYS A 35 -3.92 13.43 -8.24
CA LYS A 35 -3.09 13.92 -9.34
C LYS A 35 -3.91 14.29 -10.58
N LYS A 36 -4.93 13.48 -10.91
CA LYS A 36 -5.84 13.72 -12.05
C LYS A 36 -6.75 14.93 -11.81
N ARG A 37 -7.21 15.14 -10.57
CA ARG A 37 -7.85 16.38 -10.15
C ARG A 37 -6.79 17.47 -10.08
N LYS A 38 -6.43 18.02 -11.25
CA LYS A 38 -5.50 19.15 -11.49
C LYS A 38 -5.11 19.85 -10.18
N PRO A 39 -3.87 19.66 -9.67
CA PRO A 39 -3.50 20.05 -8.31
C PRO A 39 -3.72 21.55 -8.14
N ARG A 40 -4.83 21.91 -7.52
CA ARG A 40 -5.14 23.29 -7.15
C ARG A 40 -4.50 23.55 -5.78
N GLY A 41 -3.17 23.62 -5.74
CA GLY A 41 -2.41 24.14 -4.60
C GLY A 41 -1.91 23.13 -3.56
N ASP A 42 -1.22 23.68 -2.56
CA ASP A 42 -0.50 23.02 -1.45
C ASP A 42 -1.28 21.89 -0.75
N SER A 43 -2.61 21.99 -0.66
CA SER A 43 -3.45 20.99 -0.01
C SER A 43 -3.35 19.61 -0.68
N THR A 44 -3.32 19.55 -2.01
CA THR A 44 -3.18 18.27 -2.74
C THR A 44 -1.81 17.64 -2.50
N HIS A 45 -0.77 18.47 -2.36
CA HIS A 45 0.58 18.00 -2.06
C HIS A 45 0.64 17.37 -0.66
N PHE A 46 0.06 18.04 0.35
CA PHE A 46 -0.04 17.52 1.71
C PHE A 46 -0.86 16.21 1.79
N GLU A 47 -1.96 16.10 1.05
CA GLU A 47 -2.76 14.86 1.00
C GLU A 47 -1.97 13.71 0.38
N ILE A 48 -1.32 13.93 -0.76
CA ILE A 48 -0.47 12.91 -1.41
C ILE A 48 0.67 12.49 -0.47
N GLU A 49 1.31 13.43 0.21
CA GLU A 49 2.41 13.13 1.14
C GLU A 49 1.93 12.32 2.36
N THR A 50 0.75 12.64 2.88
CA THR A 50 0.10 11.89 3.96
C THR A 50 -0.23 10.46 3.52
N ILE A 51 -0.80 10.30 2.33
CA ILE A 51 -1.12 8.98 1.76
C ILE A 51 0.16 8.19 1.49
N LYS A 52 1.23 8.82 0.99
CA LYS A 52 2.55 8.18 0.83
C LYS A 52 3.11 7.68 2.17
N LYS A 53 3.01 8.45 3.25
CA LYS A 53 3.44 8.03 4.59
C LYS A 53 2.63 6.82 5.08
N LYS A 54 1.32 6.81 4.87
CA LYS A 54 0.46 5.65 5.20
C LYS A 54 0.85 4.43 4.37
N LYS A 55 1.05 4.61 3.06
CA LYS A 55 1.51 3.56 2.14
C LYS A 55 2.87 2.98 2.54
N LEU A 56 3.80 3.82 3.01
CA LEU A 56 5.10 3.38 3.53
C LEU A 56 4.94 2.50 4.77
N LYS A 57 4.09 2.89 5.74
CA LYS A 57 3.78 2.08 6.92
C LYS A 57 3.09 0.75 6.54
N GLY A 58 2.19 0.77 5.56
CA GLY A 58 1.56 -0.45 5.05
C GLY A 58 2.56 -1.40 4.40
N LYS A 59 3.53 -0.85 3.64
CA LYS A 59 4.65 -1.61 3.08
C LYS A 59 5.54 -2.20 4.18
N ASP A 60 5.85 -1.43 5.21
CA ASP A 60 6.65 -1.89 6.34
C ASP A 60 5.98 -3.08 7.05
N LYS A 61 4.65 -2.99 7.29
CA LYS A 61 3.87 -4.11 7.81
C LYS A 61 3.86 -5.33 6.88
N MET A 62 3.72 -5.12 5.57
CA MET A 62 3.80 -6.21 4.60
C MET A 62 5.19 -6.89 4.61
N GLU A 63 6.27 -6.13 4.71
CA GLU A 63 7.64 -6.66 4.85
C GLU A 63 7.82 -7.43 6.16
N VAL A 64 7.25 -6.95 7.28
CA VAL A 64 7.27 -7.68 8.56
C VAL A 64 6.50 -9.01 8.47
N ILE A 65 5.40 -9.04 7.74
CA ILE A 65 4.69 -10.31 7.49
C ILE A 65 5.55 -11.20 6.59
N LEU A 66 6.09 -10.69 5.49
CA LEU A 66 6.94 -11.46 4.59
C LEU A 66 8.17 -12.05 5.31
N THR A 67 8.83 -11.27 6.17
CA THR A 67 9.99 -11.74 6.95
C THR A 67 9.60 -12.76 8.02
N LYS A 68 8.39 -12.69 8.60
CA LYS A 68 7.89 -13.71 9.54
C LYS A 68 7.62 -15.06 8.89
N TYR A 69 7.28 -15.07 7.60
CA TYR A 69 6.93 -16.28 6.86
C TYR A 69 8.08 -16.81 5.99
N ARG A 70 9.19 -16.09 5.93
CA ARG A 70 10.42 -16.48 5.25
C ARG A 70 11.29 -17.34 6.15
#